data_AF-A0A385TW71-F1
#
_entry.id   AF-A0A385TW71-F1
#
_cell.length_a   1.000
_cell.length_b   1.000
_cell.length_c   1.000
_cell.angle_alpha   90.00
_cell.angle_beta   90.00
_cell.angle_gamma   90.00
#
_symmetry.space_group_name_H-M   'P 1'
#
loop_
_entity.id
_entity.type
_entity.pdbx_description
1 polymer ?
#
loop_
_entity_poly.entity_id
_entity_poly.type
_entity_poly.pdbx_seq_one_letter_code
_entity_poly.pdbx_strand_id
1 'polypeptide(L)'
;MKMIKKVSIQLNRSLICGGVAVVEKNGIDACIFFDVVKSTPIKVIVGNRGKEVPEHEADEYEHALLELFVRHNVPLQIGTYSVYNDVL
;
A
#
# COMPACT_ATOMS: atom_id res chain seq x y z
N MET A 1 12.17 -11.26 2.00
CA MET A 1 10.90 -11.12 1.26
C MET A 1 10.23 -9.87 1.80
N LYS A 2 9.87 -8.89 0.95
CA LYS A 2 9.13 -7.70 1.41
C LYS A 2 7.66 -8.08 1.48
N MET A 3 7.05 -7.97 2.66
CA MET A 3 5.67 -8.39 2.88
C MET A 3 4.87 -7.26 3.49
N ILE A 4 3.77 -6.87 2.85
CA ILE A 4 2.79 -5.96 3.44
C ILE A 4 2.05 -6.75 4.51
N LYS A 5 2.16 -6.33 5.77
CA LYS A 5 1.49 -6.97 6.91
C LYS A 5 0.14 -6.33 7.20
N LYS A 6 0.08 -5.00 7.07
CA LYS A 6 -1.10 -4.20 7.43
C LYS A 6 -1.21 -3.01 6.50
N VAL A 7 -2.44 -2.60 6.25
CA VAL A 7 -2.77 -1.36 5.55
C VAL A 7 -3.76 -0.57 6.38
N SER A 8 -3.43 0.67 6.71
CA SER A 8 -4.29 1.61 7.39
C SER A 8 -4.67 2.74 6.43
N ILE A 9 -5.92 2.75 6.00
CA ILE A 9 -6.49 3.87 5.24
C ILE A 9 -6.91 4.95 6.23
N GLN A 10 -6.31 6.13 6.07
CA GLN A 10 -6.49 7.27 6.98
C GLN A 10 -7.18 8.45 6.28
N LEU A 11 -7.15 8.47 4.95
CA LEU A 11 -7.77 9.48 4.11
C LEU A 11 -8.66 8.80 3.07
N ASN A 12 -9.90 9.25 2.93
CA ASN A 12 -10.79 8.80 1.87
C ASN A 12 -11.61 9.97 1.32
N ARG A 13 -11.13 10.59 0.24
CA ARG A 13 -11.79 11.71 -0.45
C ARG A 13 -12.20 11.30 -1.86
N SER A 14 -12.92 12.17 -2.59
CA SER A 14 -13.55 11.84 -3.88
C SER A 14 -12.65 11.05 -4.83
N LEU A 15 -11.43 11.51 -5.09
CA LEU A 15 -10.51 10.91 -6.07
C LEU A 15 -9.32 10.17 -5.46
N ILE A 16 -9.07 10.34 -4.16
CA ILE A 16 -7.84 9.86 -3.50
C ILE A 16 -8.20 9.15 -2.20
N CYS A 17 -7.58 8.00 -1.98
CA CYS A 17 -7.60 7.26 -0.73
C CYS A 17 -6.16 7.07 -0.24
N GLY A 18 -5.79 7.69 0.88
CA GLY A 18 -4.41 7.72 1.39
C GLY A 18 -4.25 6.99 2.71
N GLY A 19 -3.04 6.52 2.99
CA GLY A 19 -2.79 5.73 4.19
C GLY A 19 -1.33 5.37 4.45
N VAL A 20 -1.15 4.44 5.37
CA VAL A 20 0.13 3.83 5.75
C VAL A 20 0.04 2.32 5.60
N ALA A 21 1.04 1.74 4.96
CA ALA A 21 1.28 0.30 4.96
C ALA A 21 2.42 -0.04 5.93
N VAL A 22 2.23 -1.08 6.74
CA VAL A 22 3.32 -1.67 7.53
C VAL A 22 3.92 -2.81 6.72
N VAL A 23 5.19 -2.68 6.39
CA VAL A 23 5.95 -3.67 5.60
C VAL A 23 7.07 -4.26 6.43
N GLU A 24 7.29 -5.56 6.31
CA GLU A 24 8.49 -6.18 6.87
C GLU A 24 9.60 -6.20 5.81
N LYS A 25 10.77 -5.70 6.19
CA LYS A 25 12.00 -5.73 5.40
C LYS A 25 13.15 -6.20 6.28
N ASN A 26 13.76 -7.33 5.92
CA ASN A 26 14.90 -7.91 6.65
C ASN A 26 14.62 -8.11 8.15
N GLY A 27 13.40 -8.53 8.50
CA GLY A 27 12.97 -8.72 9.89
C GLY A 27 12.66 -7.42 10.65
N ILE A 28 12.71 -6.26 9.99
CA ILE A 28 12.39 -4.96 10.56
C ILE A 28 11.08 -4.45 9.94
N ASP A 29 10.16 -4.01 10.78
CA ASP A 29 8.94 -3.36 10.33
C ASP A 29 9.21 -1.90 9.98
N ALA A 30 8.72 -1.47 8.82
CA ALA A 30 8.77 -0.10 8.35
C ALA A 30 7.37 0.37 7.93
N CYS A 31 7.15 1.68 7.98
CA CYS A 31 5.91 2.31 7.52
C CYS A 31 6.14 2.97 6.18
N ILE A 32 5.26 2.69 5.21
CA ILE A 32 5.27 3.31 3.88
C ILE A 32 3.96 4.07 3.71
N PHE A 33 4.06 5.38 3.47
CA PHE A 33 2.89 6.18 3.09
C PHE A 33 2.50 5.89 1.65
N PHE A 34 1.21 5.88 1.36
CA PHE A 34 0.71 5.69 -0.01
C PHE A 34 -0.56 6.50 -0.28
N ASP A 35 -0.80 6.76 -1.55
CA ASP A 35 -2.05 7.28 -2.09
C ASP A 35 -2.57 6.36 -3.18
N VAL A 36 -3.85 6.02 -3.10
CA VAL A 36 -4.62 5.33 -4.13
C VAL A 36 -5.43 6.36 -4.91
N VAL A 37 -5.15 6.48 -6.20
CA VAL A 37 -5.96 7.27 -7.14
C VAL A 37 -7.12 6.40 -7.62
N LYS A 38 -8.34 6.85 -7.35
CA LYS A 38 -9.60 6.18 -7.72
C LYS A 38 -9.95 6.40 -9.19
N SER A 39 -9.04 6.03 -10.09
CA SER A 39 -9.22 6.01 -11.54
C SER A 39 -9.60 4.61 -12.04
N THR A 40 -9.87 4.49 -13.34
CA THR A 40 -10.04 3.18 -14.01
C THR A 40 -8.95 3.03 -15.08
N PRO A 41 -7.93 2.18 -14.87
CA PRO A 41 -7.65 1.38 -13.66
C PRO A 41 -7.19 2.24 -12.48
N ILE A 42 -7.32 1.72 -11.25
CA ILE A 42 -6.80 2.40 -10.05
C ILE A 42 -5.27 2.46 -10.12
N LYS A 43 -4.69 3.47 -9.47
CA LYS A 43 -3.23 3.62 -9.37
C LYS A 43 -2.83 3.78 -7.91
N VAL A 44 -1.67 3.26 -7.54
CA VAL A 44 -1.07 3.47 -6.22
C VAL A 44 0.22 4.26 -6.40
N ILE A 45 0.45 5.21 -5.50
CA ILE A 45 1.65 6.04 -5.47
C ILE A 45 2.24 5.93 -4.07
N VAL A 46 3.52 5.62 -3.97
CA VAL A 46 4.24 5.61 -2.68
C VAL A 46 4.75 7.00 -2.35
N GLY A 47 4.44 7.45 -1.14
CA GLY A 47 4.93 8.71 -0.58
C GLY A 47 6.44 8.68 -0.37
N ASN A 48 7.08 9.85 -0.44
CA ASN A 48 8.53 10.03 -0.26
C ASN A 48 9.41 9.15 -1.18
N ARG A 49 8.85 8.70 -2.31
CA ARG A 49 9.60 8.06 -3.40
C ARG A 49 10.81 8.91 -3.82
N GLY A 50 11.95 8.26 -4.02
CA GLY A 50 13.21 8.89 -4.42
C GLY A 50 13.86 9.74 -3.32
N LYS A 51 13.26 9.80 -2.12
CA LYS A 51 13.79 10.52 -0.94
C LYS A 51 14.09 9.56 0.20
N GLU A 52 13.04 9.00 0.79
CA GLU A 52 13.14 8.06 1.92
C GLU A 52 12.97 6.61 1.45
N VAL A 53 12.22 6.41 0.36
CA VAL A 53 12.03 5.12 -0.29
C VAL A 53 12.78 5.14 -1.62
N PRO A 54 13.82 4.30 -1.83
CA PRO A 54 14.52 4.21 -3.11
C PRO A 54 13.55 3.87 -4.25
N GLU A 55 13.79 4.39 -5.45
CA GLU A 55 12.83 4.27 -6.57
C GLU A 55 12.41 2.82 -6.87
N HIS A 56 13.38 1.92 -6.97
CA HIS A 56 13.09 0.49 -7.22
C HIS A 56 12.23 -0.14 -6.12
N GLU A 57 12.38 0.29 -4.86
CA GLU A 57 11.54 -0.21 -3.77
C GLU A 57 10.14 0.40 -3.81
N ALA A 58 10.04 1.67 -4.18
CA ALA A 58 8.76 2.32 -4.36
C ALA A 58 7.95 1.64 -5.48
N ASP A 59 8.59 1.27 -6.60
CA ASP A 59 7.95 0.51 -7.69
C ASP A 59 7.40 -0.84 -7.20
N GLU A 60 8.20 -1.58 -6.41
CA GLU A 60 7.78 -2.85 -5.82
C GLU A 60 6.59 -2.68 -4.87
N TYR A 61 6.61 -1.65 -4.01
CA TYR A 61 5.52 -1.38 -3.07
C TYR A 61 4.25 -0.91 -3.78
N GLU A 62 4.36 -0.04 -4.80
CA GLU A 62 3.23 0.41 -5.62
C GLU A 62 2.57 -0.78 -6.31
N HIS A 63 3.36 -1.69 -6.88
CA HIS A 63 2.85 -2.91 -7.48
C HIS A 63 2.14 -3.81 -6.46
N ALA A 64 2.78 -4.11 -5.33
CA ALA A 64 2.21 -4.99 -4.30
C ALA A 64 0.92 -4.41 -3.67
N LEU A 65 0.89 -3.10 -3.40
CA LEU A 65 -0.31 -2.43 -2.91
C LEU A 65 -1.42 -2.41 -3.97
N LEU A 66 -1.09 -2.18 -5.24
CA LEU A 66 -2.06 -2.23 -6.33
C LEU A 66 -2.70 -3.62 -6.43
N GLU A 67 -1.88 -4.68 -6.40
CA GLU A 67 -2.39 -6.05 -6.37
C GLU A 67 -3.29 -6.29 -5.16
N LEU A 68 -2.92 -5.80 -3.97
CA LEU A 68 -3.74 -5.90 -2.77
C LEU A 68 -5.12 -5.27 -2.97
N PHE A 69 -5.17 -4.02 -3.44
CA PHE A 69 -6.43 -3.29 -3.63
C PHE A 69 -7.30 -3.89 -4.74
N VAL A 70 -6.68 -4.44 -5.80
CA VAL A 70 -7.41 -5.09 -6.90
C VAL A 70 -7.88 -6.50 -6.53
N ARG A 71 -7.01 -7.35 -5.97
CA ARG A 71 -7.30 -8.79 -5.74
C ARG A 71 -8.15 -9.02 -4.50
N HIS A 72 -7.85 -8.33 -3.40
CA HIS A 72 -8.54 -8.55 -2.13
C HIS A 72 -9.75 -7.64 -1.95
N ASN A 73 -10.10 -6.85 -2.97
CA ASN A 73 -11.17 -5.85 -2.93
C ASN A 73 -11.15 -5.04 -1.63
N VAL A 74 -9.94 -4.68 -1.16
CA VAL A 74 -9.77 -3.99 0.12
C VAL A 74 -10.66 -2.76 0.08
N PRO A 75 -11.60 -2.61 1.03
CA PRO A 75 -12.54 -1.51 1.00
C PRO A 75 -11.73 -0.21 1.00
N LEU A 76 -11.95 0.63 -0.02
CA LEU A 76 -11.41 2.00 -0.05
C LEU A 76 -12.16 2.87 0.97
N GLN A 77 -12.10 2.45 2.23
CA GLN A 77 -12.79 2.99 3.39
C GLN A 77 -11.78 3.15 4.52
N ILE A 78 -11.96 4.20 5.31
CA ILE A 78 -11.11 4.48 6.47
C ILE A 78 -11.16 3.29 7.42
N GLY A 79 -9.98 2.78 7.80
CA GLY A 79 -9.87 1.57 8.59
C GLY A 79 -8.46 0.98 8.54
N THR A 80 -8.20 0.01 9.41
CA THR A 80 -6.96 -0.77 9.42
C THR A 80 -7.26 -2.23 9.11
N TYR A 81 -6.58 -2.76 8.10
CA TYR A 81 -6.78 -4.09 7.55
C TYR A 81 -5.49 -4.87 7.72
N SER A 82 -5.59 -6.04 8.34
CA SER A 82 -4.48 -7.00 8.35
C SER A 82 -4.45 -7.70 6.99
N VAL A 83 -3.26 -7.80 6.42
CA VAL A 83 -3.03 -8.53 5.17
C VAL A 83 -2.57 -9.92 5.57
N TYR A 84 -3.40 -10.91 5.29
CA TYR A 84 -3.04 -12.31 5.43
C TYR A 84 -2.61 -12.80 4.04
N ASN A 85 -1.37 -13.23 3.91
CA ASN A 85 -0.99 -14.01 2.74
C ASN A 85 -1.66 -15.36 2.88
N ASP A 86 -2.74 -15.59 2.13
CA ASP A 86 -3.17 -16.95 1.84
C ASP A 86 -2.02 -17.60 1.07
N VAL A 87 -1.31 -18.50 1.75
CA VAL A 87 -0.34 -19.38 1.14
C VAL A 87 -1.12 -20.29 0.18
N LEU A 88 -0.95 -20.07 -1.13
CA LEU A 88 -1.23 -21.07 -2.15
C LEU A 88 -0.05 -22.05 -2.23
#